data_AF-A0A8H5ZCL3-F1
#
_entry.id   AF-A0A8H5ZCL3-F1
#
_cell.length_a   1.000
_cell.length_b   1.000
_cell.length_c   1.000
_cell.angle_alpha   90.00
_cell.angle_beta   90.00
_cell.angle_gamma   90.00
#
_symmetry.space_group_name_H-M   'P 1'
#
loop_
_entity.id
_entity.type
_entity.pdbx_description
1 polymer ?
#
loop_
_entity_poly.entity_id
_entity_poly.type
_entity_poly.pdbx_seq_one_letter_code
_entity_poly.pdbx_strand_id
1 'polypeptide(L)'
;MTKRQRALVNDDTDGGLLALSNEAQKKKHLTAEEHAMRRAEMARRRKNLSDKRNEEEKLDTINRLLKKQPPKRGRKAAQDAPEDGLEEPEPERANPLFVRYIQNAKGTQLGVPEEWLQAPVGSMFAGDVAKAAQKPFSGKMVEEVA
;
A
#
# COMPACT_ATOMS: atom_id res chain seq x y z
N MET A 1 18.54 30.72 -15.85
CA MET A 1 19.87 30.81 -15.22
C MET A 1 19.74 30.75 -13.72
N THR A 2 20.34 29.76 -13.08
CA THR A 2 20.31 29.62 -11.61
C THR A 2 21.22 30.66 -10.96
N LYS A 3 21.01 30.98 -9.67
CA LYS A 3 21.74 32.03 -8.94
C LYS A 3 23.28 31.86 -9.02
N ARG A 4 23.76 30.61 -9.11
CA ARG A 4 25.18 30.26 -9.32
C ARG A 4 25.70 30.63 -10.71
N GLN A 5 24.88 30.50 -11.74
CA GLN A 5 25.27 30.82 -13.12
C GLN A 5 25.35 32.33 -13.37
N ARG A 6 24.63 33.15 -12.58
CA ARG A 6 24.75 34.62 -12.63
C ARG A 6 26.00 35.13 -11.89
N ALA A 7 26.45 34.44 -10.85
CA ALA A 7 27.62 34.84 -10.08
C ALA A 7 28.94 34.71 -10.86
N LEU A 8 29.04 33.72 -11.76
CA LEU A 8 30.18 33.52 -12.65
C LEU A 8 30.31 34.58 -13.77
N VAL A 9 29.23 35.31 -14.07
CA VAL A 9 29.19 36.24 -15.21
C VAL A 9 29.47 37.69 -14.78
N ASN A 10 29.32 38.01 -13.49
CA ASN A 10 29.47 39.38 -12.96
C ASN A 10 30.83 39.59 -12.25
N ASP A 11 31.87 38.85 -12.64
CA ASP A 11 33.16 38.76 -11.93
C ASP A 11 34.08 39.98 -12.13
N ASP A 12 33.53 41.19 -12.24
CA ASP A 12 34.32 42.41 -12.55
C ASP A 12 34.30 43.49 -11.46
N THR A 13 33.56 43.32 -10.36
CA THR A 13 33.59 44.29 -9.26
C THR A 13 33.35 43.58 -7.93
N ASP A 14 34.38 43.52 -7.08
CA ASP A 14 34.40 43.01 -5.70
C ASP A 14 34.51 41.48 -5.42
N GLY A 15 34.95 40.67 -6.39
CA GLY A 15 35.19 39.23 -6.18
C GLY A 15 36.49 38.87 -5.43
N GLY A 16 37.45 39.81 -5.34
CA GLY A 16 38.81 39.54 -4.84
C GLY A 16 38.93 39.30 -3.32
N LEU A 17 37.89 39.58 -2.53
CA LEU A 17 37.91 39.42 -1.06
C LEU A 17 37.12 38.20 -0.56
N LEU A 18 36.53 37.39 -1.47
CA LEU A 18 35.71 36.23 -1.12
C LEU A 18 36.32 34.88 -1.54
N ALA A 19 37.52 34.90 -2.10
CA ALA A 19 38.27 33.68 -2.39
C ALA A 19 39.17 33.33 -1.18
N LEU A 20 38.85 32.23 -0.49
CA LEU A 20 39.80 31.62 0.46
C LEU A 20 41.07 31.23 -0.29
N SER A 21 42.23 31.51 0.31
CA SER A 21 43.53 31.13 -0.26
C SER A 21 43.60 29.62 -0.54
N ASN A 22 43.94 29.22 -1.77
CA ASN A 22 44.22 27.83 -2.16
C ASN A 22 45.55 27.29 -1.62
N GLU A 23 46.22 28.04 -0.73
CA GLU A 23 47.44 27.57 -0.07
C GLU A 23 47.08 26.44 0.90
N ALA A 24 47.73 25.28 0.74
CA ALA A 24 47.44 24.09 1.52
C ALA A 24 47.56 24.38 3.02
N GLN A 25 46.43 24.64 3.66
CA GLN A 25 46.37 24.87 5.10
C GLN A 25 46.92 23.64 5.81
N LYS A 26 48.04 23.81 6.52
CA LYS A 26 48.65 22.76 7.34
C LYS A 26 47.56 22.15 8.20
N LYS A 27 47.34 20.84 8.06
CA LYS A 27 46.28 20.11 8.79
C LYS A 27 46.42 20.41 10.28
N LYS A 28 45.43 21.10 10.85
CA LYS A 28 45.33 21.29 12.30
C LYS A 28 45.41 19.91 12.96
N HIS A 29 46.41 19.70 13.80
CA HIS A 29 46.58 18.46 14.54
C HIS A 29 45.50 18.43 15.62
N LEU A 30 44.37 17.81 15.28
CA LEU A 30 43.30 17.53 16.22
C LEU A 30 43.84 16.59 17.29
N THR A 31 43.59 16.93 18.54
CA THR A 31 43.95 16.08 19.67
C THR A 31 43.16 14.78 19.60
N ALA A 32 43.69 13.70 20.18
CA ALA A 32 43.04 12.38 20.18
C ALA A 32 41.62 12.44 20.79
N GLU A 33 41.39 13.37 21.73
CA GLU A 33 40.12 13.64 22.39
C GLU A 33 39.09 14.26 21.45
N GLU A 34 39.46 15.25 20.64
CA GLU A 34 38.57 15.85 19.63
C GLU A 34 38.18 14.83 18.55
N HIS A 35 39.10 13.94 18.16
CA HIS A 35 38.79 12.82 17.27
C HIS A 35 37.86 11.79 17.91
N ALA A 36 37.94 11.58 19.23
CA ALA A 36 37.01 10.71 19.95
C ALA A 36 35.61 11.34 20.01
N MET A 37 35.51 12.63 20.34
CA MET A 37 34.26 13.38 20.37
C MET A 37 33.57 13.39 19.01
N ARG A 38 34.31 13.66 17.93
CA ARG A 38 33.77 13.66 16.57
C ARG A 38 33.29 12.27 16.13
N ARG A 39 33.99 11.21 16.53
CA ARG A 39 33.56 9.81 16.26
C ARG A 39 32.31 9.44 17.05
N ALA A 40 32.23 9.82 18.32
CA ALA A 40 31.07 9.59 19.17
C ALA A 40 29.83 10.36 18.66
N GLU A 41 30.02 11.60 18.22
CA GLU A 41 28.96 12.39 17.62
C GLU A 41 28.45 11.76 16.31
N MET A 42 29.36 11.37 15.40
CA MET A 42 28.98 10.67 14.16
C MET A 42 28.28 9.35 14.44
N ALA A 43 28.68 8.61 15.47
CA ALA A 43 28.01 7.40 15.89
C ALA A 43 26.57 7.68 16.39
N ARG A 44 26.38 8.73 17.21
CA ARG A 44 25.04 9.17 17.63
C ARG A 44 24.17 9.59 16.45
N ARG A 45 24.70 10.43 15.55
CA ARG A 45 23.99 10.87 14.35
C ARG A 45 23.59 9.70 13.45
N ARG A 46 24.48 8.72 13.25
CA ARG A 46 24.19 7.49 12.49
C ARG A 46 23.10 6.65 13.14
N LYS A 47 23.14 6.48 14.47
CA LYS A 47 22.11 5.74 15.20
C LYS A 47 20.75 6.40 15.06
N ASN A 48 20.65 7.71 15.31
CA ASN A 48 19.39 8.45 15.18
C ASN A 48 18.83 8.41 13.75
N LEU A 49 19.70 8.45 12.73
CA LEU A 49 19.28 8.31 11.33
C LEU A 49 18.72 6.91 11.04
N SER A 50 19.35 5.87 11.59
CA SER A 50 18.86 4.49 11.45
C SER A 50 17.52 4.30 12.13
N ASP A 51 17.36 4.83 13.35
CA ASP A 51 16.11 4.72 14.10
C ASP A 51 14.97 5.45 13.37
N LYS A 52 15.24 6.64 12.81
CA LYS A 52 14.28 7.39 11.99
C LYS A 52 13.87 6.61 10.73
N ARG A 53 14.81 5.98 10.01
CA ARG A 53 14.49 5.14 8.85
C ARG A 53 13.65 3.93 9.23
N ASN A 54 13.99 3.25 10.33
CA ASN A 54 13.24 2.10 10.81
C ASN A 54 11.79 2.48 11.18
N GLU A 55 11.58 3.65 11.79
CA GLU A 55 10.23 4.14 12.12
C GLU A 55 9.44 4.51 10.86
N GLU A 56 10.06 5.20 9.90
CA GLU A 56 9.44 5.52 8.60
C GLU A 56 9.06 4.25 7.82
N GLU A 57 9.94 3.24 7.77
CA GLU A 57 9.67 1.95 7.10
C GLU A 57 8.56 1.15 7.79
N LYS A 58 8.51 1.18 9.14
CA LYS A 58 7.42 0.55 9.91
C LYS A 58 6.08 1.22 9.59
N LEU A 59 6.04 2.55 9.62
CA LEU A 59 4.83 3.31 9.29
C LEU A 59 4.40 3.10 7.84
N ASP A 60 5.33 3.04 6.90
CA ASP A 60 5.04 2.77 5.48
C ASP A 60 4.52 1.33 5.27
N THR A 61 5.11 0.36 5.96
CA THR A 61 4.64 -1.04 5.95
C THR A 61 3.22 -1.15 6.51
N ILE A 62 2.96 -0.49 7.65
CA ILE A 62 1.62 -0.41 8.24
C ILE A 62 0.64 0.23 7.27
N ASN A 63 1.00 1.36 6.65
CA ASN A 63 0.14 2.04 5.67
C ASN A 63 -0.11 1.18 4.43
N ARG A 64 0.86 0.39 3.98
CA ARG A 64 0.73 -0.57 2.88
C ARG A 64 -0.21 -1.75 3.21
N LEU A 65 -0.36 -2.09 4.48
CA LEU A 65 -1.28 -3.13 4.96
C LEU A 65 -2.68 -2.58 5.28
N LEU A 66 -2.75 -1.39 5.88
CA LEU A 66 -4.02 -0.76 6.26
C LEU A 66 -4.74 -0.10 5.08
N LYS A 67 -4.01 0.50 4.14
CA LYS A 67 -4.63 1.08 2.94
C LYS A 67 -4.74 -0.02 1.89
N LYS A 68 -5.96 -0.25 1.38
CA LYS A 68 -6.22 -1.19 0.27
C LYS A 68 -5.24 -0.88 -0.86
N GLN A 69 -4.32 -1.82 -1.14
CA GLN A 69 -3.31 -1.62 -2.17
C GLN A 69 -4.00 -1.30 -3.50
N PRO A 70 -3.53 -0.28 -4.25
CA PRO A 70 -4.06 -0.04 -5.58
C PRO A 70 -3.85 -1.30 -6.43
N PRO A 71 -4.88 -1.77 -7.15
CA PRO A 71 -4.75 -2.97 -7.97
C PRO A 71 -3.58 -2.78 -8.94
N LYS A 72 -2.70 -3.78 -9.04
CA LYS A 72 -1.52 -3.74 -9.91
C LYS A 72 -1.97 -3.64 -11.38
N ARG A 73 -2.14 -2.41 -11.88
CA ARG A 73 -2.33 -2.10 -13.30
C ARG A 73 -1.02 -2.36 -14.03
N GLY A 74 -0.74 -3.62 -14.40
CA GLY A 74 0.58 -3.95 -14.94
C GLY A 74 0.73 -5.24 -15.74
N ARG A 75 -0.35 -5.94 -16.11
CA ARG A 75 -0.28 -7.02 -17.11
C ARG A 75 -1.49 -7.07 -18.06
N LYS A 76 -2.04 -5.91 -18.39
CA LYS A 76 -2.95 -5.70 -19.53
C LYS A 76 -2.65 -4.29 -20.10
N ALA A 77 -1.50 -4.13 -20.73
CA ALA A 77 -1.13 -2.91 -21.47
C ALA A 77 -0.70 -3.25 -22.91
N ALA A 78 -1.35 -4.27 -23.48
CA ALA A 78 -1.14 -4.70 -24.87
C ALA A 78 -2.46 -5.07 -25.57
N GLN A 79 -3.59 -4.50 -25.11
CA GLN A 79 -4.88 -4.61 -25.78
C GLN A 79 -5.61 -3.26 -25.64
N ASP A 80 -5.03 -2.22 -26.26
CA ASP A 80 -5.81 -1.08 -26.73
C ASP A 80 -6.34 -1.47 -28.12
N ALA A 81 -7.43 -2.24 -28.11
CA ALA A 81 -8.36 -2.37 -29.22
C ALA A 81 -9.74 -2.06 -28.64
N PRO A 82 -10.60 -1.28 -29.31
CA PRO A 82 -11.89 -0.89 -28.76
C PRO A 82 -12.82 -2.10 -28.87
N GLU A 83 -12.96 -2.86 -27.80
CA GLU A 83 -13.88 -3.99 -27.74
C GLU A 83 -14.74 -3.86 -26.49
N ASP A 84 -16.01 -3.55 -26.72
CA ASP A 84 -17.12 -3.65 -25.78
C ASP A 84 -17.05 -4.97 -25.01
N GLY A 85 -16.79 -4.90 -23.70
CA GLY A 85 -16.64 -6.10 -22.89
C GLY A 85 -16.32 -5.78 -21.45
N LEU A 86 -17.28 -5.17 -20.74
CA LEU A 86 -17.27 -5.07 -19.29
C LEU A 86 -17.10 -6.48 -18.71
N GLU A 87 -15.88 -6.84 -18.28
CA GLU A 87 -15.64 -7.99 -17.40
C GLU A 87 -16.36 -7.64 -16.07
N GLU A 88 -17.62 -8.05 -15.98
CA GLU A 88 -18.38 -8.03 -14.74
C GLU A 88 -17.52 -8.71 -13.66
N PRO A 89 -17.42 -8.11 -12.46
CA PRO A 89 -16.70 -8.76 -11.36
C PRO A 89 -17.31 -10.16 -11.17
N GLU A 90 -16.49 -11.21 -11.26
CA GLU A 90 -16.95 -12.57 -10.98
C GLU A 90 -17.75 -12.54 -9.68
N PRO A 91 -18.99 -13.05 -9.68
CA PRO A 91 -19.82 -13.00 -8.49
C PRO A 91 -19.09 -13.72 -7.37
N GLU A 92 -18.97 -13.06 -6.21
CA GLU A 92 -18.40 -13.66 -5.00
C GLU A 92 -19.15 -14.97 -4.71
N ARG A 93 -18.47 -16.09 -4.95
CA ARG A 93 -19.04 -17.43 -4.76
C ARG A 93 -19.29 -17.66 -3.27
N ALA A 94 -20.43 -18.26 -2.95
CA ALA A 94 -20.75 -18.64 -1.58
C ALA A 94 -19.70 -19.64 -1.06
N ASN A 95 -19.30 -19.51 0.21
CA ASN A 95 -18.38 -20.47 0.80
C ASN A 95 -19.07 -21.84 0.94
N PRO A 96 -18.53 -22.94 0.37
CA PRO A 96 -19.17 -24.25 0.35
C PRO A 96 -19.32 -24.91 1.73
N LEU A 97 -18.69 -24.37 2.77
CA LEU A 97 -18.81 -24.89 4.15
C LEU A 97 -19.99 -24.28 4.92
N PHE A 98 -20.55 -23.18 4.46
CA PHE A 98 -21.60 -22.46 5.18
C PHE A 98 -22.88 -22.38 4.37
N VAL A 99 -24.01 -22.55 5.05
CA VAL A 99 -25.36 -22.39 4.50
C VAL A 99 -26.00 -21.22 5.21
N ARG A 100 -26.70 -20.35 4.47
CA ARG A 100 -27.40 -19.21 5.06
C ARG A 100 -28.86 -19.58 5.29
N TYR A 101 -29.29 -19.55 6.54
CA TYR A 101 -30.69 -19.72 6.92
C TYR A 101 -31.27 -18.38 7.38
N ILE A 102 -32.46 -18.02 6.87
CA ILE A 102 -33.16 -16.79 7.22
C ILE A 102 -34.58 -17.16 7.63
N GLN A 103 -34.97 -16.77 8.85
CA GLN A 103 -36.34 -16.88 9.33
C GLN A 103 -36.84 -15.48 9.68
N ASN A 104 -37.88 -15.03 9.00
CA ASN A 104 -38.52 -13.75 9.25
C ASN A 104 -40.05 -13.93 9.30
N ALA A 105 -40.79 -12.88 9.65
CA ALA A 105 -42.25 -12.93 9.70
C ALA A 105 -42.91 -13.24 8.34
N LYS A 106 -42.20 -13.04 7.21
CA LYS A 106 -42.67 -13.33 5.86
C LYS A 106 -42.44 -14.79 5.44
N GLY A 107 -41.64 -15.54 6.21
CA GLY A 107 -41.37 -16.96 5.97
C GLY A 107 -39.92 -17.34 6.21
N THR A 108 -39.54 -18.44 5.58
CA THR A 108 -38.26 -19.10 5.80
C THR A 108 -37.54 -19.31 4.47
N GLN A 109 -36.25 -18.97 4.42
CA GLN A 109 -35.41 -19.09 3.23
C GLN A 109 -34.08 -19.75 3.58
N LEU A 110 -33.59 -20.61 2.70
CA LEU A 110 -32.31 -21.30 2.81
C LEU A 110 -31.48 -21.03 1.55
N GLY A 111 -30.29 -20.44 1.72
CA GLY A 111 -29.32 -20.23 0.65
C GLY A 111 -28.29 -21.35 0.62
N VAL A 112 -28.34 -22.18 -0.42
CA VAL A 112 -27.47 -23.34 -0.62
C VAL A 112 -26.38 -23.01 -1.65
N PRO A 113 -25.09 -23.28 -1.37
CA PRO A 113 -24.01 -23.13 -2.35
C PRO A 113 -24.22 -23.98 -3.60
N GLU A 114 -23.76 -23.50 -4.75
CA GLU A 114 -23.92 -24.20 -6.04
C GLU A 114 -23.19 -25.56 -6.04
N GLU A 115 -22.08 -25.66 -5.32
CA GLU A 115 -21.29 -26.88 -5.17
C GLU A 115 -22.10 -28.01 -4.51
N TRP A 116 -23.07 -27.68 -3.65
CA TRP A 116 -23.94 -28.67 -3.01
C TRP A 116 -25.02 -29.18 -3.95
N LEU A 117 -25.47 -28.37 -4.91
CA LEU A 117 -26.41 -28.81 -5.95
C LEU A 117 -25.79 -29.89 -6.85
N GLN A 118 -24.48 -29.83 -7.06
CA GLN A 118 -23.73 -30.82 -7.85
C GLN A 118 -23.39 -32.10 -7.04
N ALA A 119 -23.44 -32.02 -5.71
CA ALA A 119 -23.21 -33.15 -4.82
C ALA A 119 -24.48 -34.03 -4.66
N PRO A 120 -24.36 -35.28 -4.17
CA PRO A 120 -25.53 -36.14 -3.94
C PRO A 120 -26.61 -35.52 -3.03
N VAL A 121 -26.20 -34.66 -2.09
CA VAL A 121 -27.08 -33.88 -1.21
C VAL A 121 -27.95 -32.86 -1.98
N GLY A 122 -27.51 -32.44 -3.16
CA GLY A 122 -28.23 -31.53 -4.05
C GLY A 122 -29.56 -32.07 -4.54
N SER A 123 -29.75 -33.40 -4.53
CA SER A 123 -31.03 -34.03 -4.85
C SER A 123 -32.17 -33.60 -3.92
N MET A 124 -31.87 -33.25 -2.66
CA MET A 124 -32.85 -32.71 -1.72
C MET A 124 -33.27 -31.26 -2.06
N PHE A 125 -32.46 -30.54 -2.83
CA PHE A 125 -32.65 -29.15 -3.21
C PHE A 125 -32.97 -28.97 -4.70
N ALA A 126 -33.16 -30.07 -5.44
CA ALA A 126 -33.39 -30.11 -6.90
C ALA A 126 -34.79 -29.63 -7.34
N GLY A 127 -35.40 -28.72 -6.58
CA GLY A 127 -36.66 -28.06 -6.93
C GLY A 127 -36.44 -26.78 -7.74
N ASP A 128 -37.48 -25.93 -7.80
CA ASP A 128 -37.41 -24.63 -8.47
C ASP A 128 -36.54 -23.66 -7.65
N VAL A 129 -35.23 -23.70 -7.87
CA VAL A 129 -34.26 -22.87 -7.15
C VAL A 129 -34.29 -21.46 -7.75
N ALA A 130 -34.62 -20.47 -6.92
CA ALA A 130 -34.55 -19.07 -7.33
C ALA A 130 -33.12 -18.74 -7.83
N LYS A 131 -33.03 -18.07 -8.98
CA LYS A 131 -31.74 -17.69 -9.59
C LYS A 131 -30.83 -17.01 -8.56
N ALA A 132 -29.55 -17.40 -8.56
CA ALA A 132 -28.54 -16.81 -7.69
C ALA A 132 -28.56 -15.28 -7.81
N ALA A 133 -28.68 -14.60 -6.66
CA ALA A 133 -28.65 -13.15 -6.64
C ALA A 133 -27.25 -12.67 -7.06
N GLN A 134 -27.19 -11.83 -8.09
CA GLN A 134 -25.91 -11.30 -8.61
C GLN A 134 -25.18 -10.39 -7.62
N LYS A 135 -25.82 -9.97 -6.52
CA LYS A 135 -25.21 -9.13 -5.50
C LYS A 135 -24.79 -9.99 -4.32
N PRO A 136 -23.50 -9.99 -3.94
CA PRO A 136 -23.07 -10.67 -2.72
C PRO A 136 -23.79 -10.07 -1.52
N PHE A 137 -24.18 -10.94 -0.59
CA PHE A 137 -24.86 -10.52 0.62
C PHE A 137 -23.88 -9.78 1.54
N SER A 138 -24.07 -8.47 1.69
CA SER A 138 -23.23 -7.61 2.53
C SER A 138 -23.73 -7.48 3.98
N GLY A 139 -24.71 -8.28 4.40
CA GLY A 139 -25.29 -8.20 5.74
C GLY A 139 -24.53 -9.04 6.77
N LYS A 140 -24.78 -8.77 8.06
CA LYS A 140 -24.20 -9.55 9.15
C LYS A 140 -24.77 -10.98 9.15
N MET A 141 -23.93 -11.96 9.51
CA MET A 141 -24.31 -13.37 9.56
C MET A 141 -25.43 -13.66 10.58
N VAL A 142 -25.51 -12.85 11.63
CA VAL A 142 -26.58 -12.88 12.64
C VAL A 142 -27.03 -11.43 12.86
N GLU A 143 -28.33 -11.19 12.73
CA GLU A 143 -28.97 -9.92 13.05
C GLU A 143 -30.07 -10.22 14.07
N GLU A 144 -29.93 -9.66 15.28
CA GLU A 144 -30.97 -9.73 16.29
C GLU A 144 -32.02 -8.67 15.96
N VAL A 145 -33.25 -9.12 15.70
CA VAL A 145 -34.39 -8.23 15.50
C VAL A 145 -35.00 -7.98 16.88
N ALA A 146 -34.89 -6.74 17.36
CA ALA A 146 -35.56 -6.27 18.59
C ALA A 146 -37.05 -6.00 18.37
#